data_AF-M2ZYE0-F1
#
_entry.id   AF-M2ZYE0-F1
#
_cell.length_a   1.000
_cell.length_b   1.000
_cell.length_c   1.000
_cell.angle_alpha   90.00
_cell.angle_beta   90.00
_cell.angle_gamma   90.00
#
_symmetry.space_group_name_H-M   'P 1'
#
loop_
_entity.id
_entity.type
_entity.pdbx_description
1 polymer ?
#
loop_
_entity_poly.entity_id
_entity_poly.type
_entity_poly.pdbx_seq_one_letter_code
_entity_poly.pdbx_strand_id
1 'polypeptide(L)'
;MSSRTKGKWADHKPAYQAYLQENDLKSAYQLLPQQFLTLYKLTGVPHDRQQMKNFLTNYLLRQWGDDKEKVIGKKTQSSWVDGIVDKAYAHGVGGKEFEDVGKEADKNIQSQMDVDDSQQNEDGHHSNGEEVSSTAARGTTRDAAHVSLLFAQLRQREQDLERREMALDERAVELSDREAVLDEQEVVLSNKESALKTSENNLRTEKDSIREDKEKWEQSLRTTSSFLDESWEKLYKNENRVAEKMKKVDSELREANALLEVTNDALMDQAELTNQKQEEIEKKDEDIKLKEKVIQEMEKDFAHTLAPTFIPPGLELWASRLRNSSTVTLEDKAEFQMTCKEICGKPILVQEMEEAKACWEKGQLVPALRKLRALVGGVWDEPKLLEKLVGMKN
;
A
#
# COMPACT_ATOMS: atom_id res chain seq x y z
N MET A 1 -11.77 26.34 1.23
CA MET A 1 -11.04 26.13 -0.04
C MET A 1 -10.01 27.23 -0.18
N SER A 2 -8.73 26.94 0.07
CA SER A 2 -7.65 27.92 -0.08
C SER A 2 -7.28 28.01 -1.56
N SER A 3 -7.64 29.11 -2.20
CA SER A 3 -7.17 29.45 -3.55
C SER A 3 -5.69 29.78 -3.46
N ARG A 4 -4.84 28.74 -3.62
CA ARG A 4 -3.41 28.95 -3.88
C ARG A 4 -3.31 29.87 -5.08
N THR A 5 -2.80 31.08 -4.85
CA THR A 5 -2.37 32.00 -5.89
C THR A 5 -1.44 31.20 -6.82
N LYS A 6 -1.92 30.90 -8.02
CA LYS A 6 -1.05 30.42 -9.10
C LYS A 6 -0.02 31.52 -9.26
N GLY A 7 1.20 31.28 -8.78
CA GLY A 7 2.25 32.28 -8.78
C GLY A 7 2.44 32.85 -10.18
N LYS A 8 2.92 34.10 -10.26
CA LYS A 8 3.21 34.91 -11.46
C LYS A 8 4.01 34.20 -12.58
N TRP A 9 4.39 32.95 -12.37
CA TRP A 9 5.16 32.08 -13.25
C TRP A 9 4.35 31.40 -14.34
N ALA A 10 3.04 31.21 -14.16
CA ALA A 10 2.19 30.64 -15.21
C ALA A 10 2.21 31.51 -16.49
N ASP A 11 2.36 32.81 -16.31
CA ASP A 11 2.39 33.81 -17.37
C ASP A 11 3.69 33.76 -18.21
N HIS A 12 4.75 33.12 -17.68
CA HIS A 12 6.05 32.98 -18.36
C HIS A 12 6.22 31.63 -19.08
N LYS A 13 5.21 30.75 -19.05
CA LYS A 13 5.24 29.47 -19.76
C LYS A 13 5.52 29.61 -21.28
N PRO A 14 4.97 30.61 -22.00
CA PRO A 14 5.28 30.80 -23.42
C PRO A 14 6.75 31.17 -23.67
N ALA A 15 7.33 32.04 -22.83
CA ALA A 15 8.74 32.45 -22.94
C ALA A 15 9.70 31.25 -22.72
N TYR A 16 9.34 30.38 -21.78
CA TYR A 16 10.08 29.14 -21.54
C TYR A 16 10.02 28.18 -22.73
N GLN A 17 8.83 27.98 -23.32
CA GLN A 17 8.67 27.12 -24.50
C GLN A 17 9.38 27.71 -25.73
N ALA A 18 9.35 29.02 -25.91
CA ALA A 18 10.06 29.72 -26.97
C ALA A 18 11.58 29.52 -26.84
N TYR A 19 12.13 29.64 -25.62
CA TYR A 19 13.56 29.40 -25.38
C TYR A 19 13.99 27.95 -25.69
N LEU A 20 13.18 26.96 -25.30
CA LEU A 20 13.46 25.57 -25.64
C LEU A 20 13.44 25.33 -27.16
N GLN A 21 12.48 25.93 -27.88
CA GLN A 21 12.40 25.83 -29.34
C GLN A 21 13.57 26.53 -30.03
N GLU A 22 13.97 27.71 -29.56
CA GLU A 22 15.07 28.51 -30.11
C GLU A 22 16.43 27.79 -29.98
N ASN A 23 16.61 27.00 -28.91
CA ASN A 23 17.84 26.25 -28.66
C ASN A 23 17.79 24.79 -29.14
N ASP A 24 16.76 24.41 -29.92
CA ASP A 24 16.49 23.03 -30.38
C ASP A 24 16.51 21.99 -29.24
N LEU A 25 16.06 22.41 -28.05
CA LEU A 25 15.99 21.57 -26.87
C LEU A 25 14.63 20.90 -26.80
N LYS A 26 14.63 19.58 -26.97
CA LYS A 26 13.40 18.76 -26.87
C LYS A 26 12.84 18.76 -25.45
N SER A 27 13.67 19.05 -24.45
CA SER A 27 13.26 19.16 -23.06
C SER A 27 14.19 20.03 -22.22
N ALA A 28 13.65 20.50 -21.09
CA ALA A 28 14.36 21.12 -19.98
C ALA A 28 15.61 20.35 -19.52
N TYR A 29 15.62 19.03 -19.74
CA TYR A 29 16.68 18.13 -19.28
C TYR A 29 18.02 18.35 -20.01
N GLN A 30 17.96 18.99 -21.18
CA GLN A 30 19.14 19.28 -21.99
C GLN A 30 19.75 20.64 -21.64
N LEU A 31 19.12 21.39 -20.72
CA LEU A 31 19.62 22.68 -20.29
C LEU A 31 20.91 22.51 -19.46
N LEU A 32 21.98 23.12 -19.94
CA LEU A 32 23.19 23.33 -19.16
C LEU A 32 22.89 24.28 -17.99
N PRO A 33 23.64 24.21 -16.87
CA PRO A 33 23.48 25.12 -15.73
C PRO A 33 23.44 26.62 -16.11
N GLN A 34 24.15 27.01 -17.17
CA GLN A 34 24.12 28.38 -17.70
C GLN A 34 22.81 28.73 -18.40
N GLN A 35 22.22 27.79 -19.13
CA GLN A 35 20.94 27.98 -19.79
C GLN A 35 19.79 28.07 -18.77
N PHE A 36 19.90 27.40 -17.62
CA PHE A 36 19.00 27.62 -16.49
C PHE A 36 19.07 29.05 -15.94
N LEU A 37 20.27 29.62 -15.86
CA LEU A 37 20.46 31.01 -15.43
C LEU A 37 19.84 31.99 -16.43
N THR A 38 20.02 31.75 -17.73
CA THR A 38 19.41 32.56 -18.81
C THR A 38 17.89 32.47 -18.80
N LEU A 39 17.33 31.28 -18.64
CA LEU A 39 15.89 31.08 -18.47
C LEU A 39 15.36 31.79 -17.22
N TYR A 40 16.09 31.71 -16.12
CA TYR A 40 15.73 32.39 -14.88
C TYR A 40 15.77 33.92 -15.06
N LYS A 41 16.75 34.47 -15.80
CA LYS A 41 16.81 35.90 -16.18
C LYS A 41 15.57 36.34 -16.97
N LEU A 42 15.10 35.51 -17.90
CA LEU A 42 13.91 35.80 -18.73
C LEU A 42 12.62 35.93 -17.93
N THR A 43 12.56 35.34 -16.73
CA THR A 43 11.36 35.44 -15.88
C THR A 43 11.26 36.73 -15.06
N GLY A 44 12.29 37.59 -15.10
CA GLY A 44 12.27 38.88 -14.39
C GLY A 44 12.24 38.77 -12.86
N VAL A 45 12.52 37.59 -12.31
CA VAL A 45 12.55 37.35 -10.86
C VAL A 45 13.95 37.68 -10.32
N PRO A 46 14.06 38.35 -9.15
CA PRO A 46 15.34 38.74 -8.58
C PRO A 46 16.35 37.58 -8.53
N HIS A 47 17.62 37.88 -8.83
CA HIS A 47 18.76 36.93 -8.89
C HIS A 47 19.24 36.46 -7.51
N ASP A 48 18.30 36.03 -6.68
CA ASP A 48 18.60 35.43 -5.40
C ASP A 48 18.73 33.90 -5.51
N ARG A 49 19.76 33.37 -4.85
CA ARG A 49 20.10 31.94 -4.86
C ARG A 49 18.93 31.11 -4.32
N GLN A 50 18.23 31.61 -3.29
CA GLN A 50 17.09 30.92 -2.70
C GLN A 50 15.87 30.94 -3.63
N GLN A 51 15.64 32.03 -4.35
CA GLN A 51 14.57 32.11 -5.36
C GLN A 51 14.81 31.14 -6.54
N MET A 52 16.07 30.98 -6.99
CA MET A 52 16.41 30.00 -8.02
C MET A 52 16.22 28.55 -7.52
N LYS A 53 16.62 28.25 -6.27
CA LYS A 53 16.33 26.95 -5.64
C LYS A 53 14.83 26.68 -5.56
N ASN A 54 14.05 27.68 -5.16
CA ASN A 54 12.59 27.58 -5.08
C ASN A 54 11.96 27.37 -6.47
N PHE A 55 12.47 28.02 -7.51
CA PHE A 55 12.03 27.85 -8.89
C PHE A 55 12.29 26.43 -9.40
N LEU A 56 13.51 25.93 -9.25
CA LEU A 56 13.88 24.56 -9.65
C LEU A 56 13.03 23.53 -8.89
N THR A 57 12.89 23.70 -7.58
CA THR A 57 12.20 22.74 -6.69
C THR A 57 10.69 22.71 -6.90
N ASN A 58 10.04 23.88 -7.00
CA ASN A 58 8.59 23.96 -7.00
C ASN A 58 7.98 23.94 -8.40
N TYR A 59 8.72 24.35 -9.42
CA TYR A 59 8.19 24.48 -10.77
C TYR A 59 8.74 23.40 -11.69
N LEU A 60 10.05 23.40 -11.95
CA LEU A 60 10.65 22.47 -12.90
C LEU A 60 10.49 21.02 -12.44
N LEU A 61 10.88 20.72 -11.21
CA LEU A 61 10.81 19.37 -10.67
C LEU A 61 9.38 18.83 -10.50
N ARG A 62 8.36 19.72 -10.42
CA ARG A 62 6.95 19.31 -10.43
C ARG A 62 6.41 19.08 -11.83
N GLN A 63 6.89 19.83 -12.83
CA GLN A 63 6.49 19.66 -14.22
C GLN A 63 7.15 18.44 -14.89
N TRP A 64 8.23 17.93 -14.30
CA TRP A 64 8.99 16.80 -14.85
C TRP A 64 8.39 15.42 -14.59
N GLY A 65 7.37 15.31 -13.71
CA GLY A 65 6.62 14.07 -13.50
C GLY A 65 7.53 12.84 -13.28
N ASP A 66 7.27 11.78 -14.03
CA ASP A 66 7.95 10.48 -13.92
C ASP A 66 9.40 10.47 -14.43
N ASP A 67 9.81 11.47 -15.21
CA ASP A 67 11.19 11.57 -15.72
C ASP A 67 12.17 12.14 -14.69
N LYS A 68 11.67 12.58 -13.52
CA LYS A 68 12.47 13.12 -12.42
C LYS A 68 13.58 12.16 -11.96
N GLU A 69 13.30 10.86 -11.88
CA GLU A 69 14.27 9.87 -11.40
C GLU A 69 15.44 9.66 -12.38
N LYS A 70 15.19 9.78 -13.69
CA LYS A 70 16.25 9.66 -14.71
C LYS A 70 17.25 10.81 -14.64
N VAL A 71 16.80 12.00 -14.22
CA VAL A 71 17.59 13.25 -14.24
C VAL A 71 18.34 13.47 -12.94
N ILE A 72 17.70 13.21 -11.81
CA ILE A 72 18.33 13.35 -10.49
C ILE A 72 19.29 12.17 -10.24
N GLY A 73 19.01 11.01 -10.84
CA GLY A 73 19.74 9.77 -10.58
C GLY A 73 19.57 9.35 -9.12
N LYS A 74 20.66 8.92 -8.49
CA LYS A 74 20.66 8.51 -7.05
C LYS A 74 20.73 9.70 -6.07
N LYS A 75 20.77 10.94 -6.54
CA LYS A 75 20.90 12.11 -5.66
C LYS A 75 19.56 12.45 -5.01
N THR A 76 19.59 13.15 -3.89
CA THR A 76 18.36 13.75 -3.36
C THR A 76 17.99 14.97 -4.21
N GLN A 77 16.69 15.28 -4.27
CA GLN A 77 16.19 16.45 -5.00
C GLN A 77 16.88 17.75 -4.55
N SER A 78 17.08 17.92 -3.23
CA SER A 78 17.78 19.07 -2.66
C SER A 78 19.23 19.13 -3.12
N SER A 79 19.98 18.03 -3.01
CA SER A 79 21.39 17.96 -3.41
C SER A 79 21.59 18.24 -4.90
N TRP A 80 20.67 17.78 -5.76
CA TRP A 80 20.72 18.07 -7.19
C TRP A 80 20.45 19.55 -7.49
N VAL A 81 19.44 20.15 -6.85
CA VAL A 81 19.12 21.58 -7.00
C VAL A 81 20.28 22.45 -6.52
N ASP A 82 20.85 22.13 -5.35
CA ASP A 82 22.01 22.84 -4.81
C ASP A 82 23.20 22.76 -5.76
N GLY A 83 23.52 21.57 -6.29
CA GLY A 83 24.61 21.42 -7.26
C GLY A 83 24.41 22.19 -8.57
N ILE A 84 23.17 22.31 -9.07
CA ILE A 84 22.85 23.11 -10.27
C ILE A 84 23.06 24.60 -9.98
N VAL A 85 22.52 25.07 -8.86
CA VAL A 85 22.61 26.48 -8.46
C VAL A 85 24.06 26.87 -8.17
N ASP A 86 24.81 26.01 -7.49
CA ASP A 86 26.22 26.25 -7.18
C ASP A 86 27.06 26.35 -8.46
N LYS A 87 26.83 25.47 -9.44
CA LYS A 87 27.49 25.55 -10.75
C LYS A 87 27.09 26.79 -11.54
N ALA A 88 25.80 27.14 -11.54
CA ALA A 88 25.32 28.32 -12.26
C ALA A 88 25.95 29.61 -11.71
N TYR A 89 26.11 29.71 -10.39
CA TYR A 89 26.70 30.88 -9.74
C TYR A 89 28.24 30.85 -9.69
N ALA A 90 28.88 29.69 -9.62
CA ALA A 90 30.35 29.57 -9.63
C ALA A 90 30.97 30.14 -10.92
N HIS A 91 30.27 29.99 -12.05
CA HIS A 91 30.71 30.54 -13.34
C HIS A 91 30.26 32.01 -13.57
N GLY A 92 29.28 32.51 -12.81
CA GLY A 92 28.70 33.84 -13.02
C GLY A 92 29.40 34.99 -12.28
N VAL A 93 30.31 34.70 -11.34
CA VAL A 93 30.98 35.72 -10.50
C VAL A 93 32.40 36.06 -11.00
N GLY A 94 32.90 35.36 -12.01
CA GLY A 94 34.20 35.62 -12.63
C GLY A 94 34.07 36.04 -14.09
N GLY A 95 33.55 37.24 -14.35
CA GLY A 95 33.61 37.86 -15.68
C GLY A 95 35.05 38.23 -16.04
N LYS A 96 35.82 37.26 -16.52
CA LYS A 96 36.95 37.48 -17.43
C LYS A 96 36.85 36.43 -18.53
N GLU A 97 36.66 36.93 -19.75
CA GLU A 97 36.62 36.15 -20.98
C GLU A 97 37.83 35.20 -21.02
N PHE A 98 37.53 33.90 -21.08
CA PHE A 98 38.51 32.85 -21.32
C PHE A 98 38.62 32.70 -22.85
N GLU A 99 39.34 33.63 -23.48
CA GLU A 99 40.10 33.28 -24.68
C GLU A 99 41.43 32.67 -24.21
N ASP A 100 41.74 31.51 -24.80
CA ASP A 100 43.07 30.92 -24.88
C ASP A 100 43.64 30.25 -23.60
N VAL A 101 43.35 28.95 -23.43
CA VAL A 101 44.24 28.02 -22.73
C VAL A 101 44.36 26.74 -23.53
N GLY A 102 45.25 26.78 -24.51
CA GLY A 102 45.82 25.62 -25.16
C GLY A 102 47.33 25.77 -25.25
N LYS A 103 48.03 25.60 -24.12
CA LYS A 103 49.45 25.19 -23.97
C LYS A 103 49.97 25.63 -22.60
N GLU A 104 50.28 24.70 -21.71
CA GLU A 104 51.51 24.66 -20.90
C GLU A 104 51.38 23.58 -19.84
N ALA A 105 51.78 22.37 -20.23
CA ALA A 105 52.27 21.36 -19.32
C ALA A 105 53.69 21.05 -19.79
N ASP A 106 54.67 21.69 -19.17
CA ASP A 106 56.03 21.19 -18.99
C ASP A 106 56.88 22.28 -18.32
N LYS A 107 57.24 22.05 -17.05
CA LYS A 107 58.55 22.36 -16.48
C LYS A 107 58.64 21.86 -15.05
N ASN A 108 58.97 20.58 -14.99
CA ASN A 108 59.81 19.98 -13.98
C ASN A 108 61.20 20.65 -14.01
N ILE A 109 61.56 21.43 -12.98
CA ILE A 109 62.97 21.72 -12.65
C ILE A 109 63.10 21.69 -11.13
N GLN A 110 63.56 20.53 -10.66
CA GLN A 110 64.15 20.32 -9.37
C GLN A 110 65.64 20.67 -9.50
N SER A 111 66.03 21.86 -9.01
CA SER A 111 67.44 22.23 -8.85
C SER A 111 67.75 22.34 -7.36
N GLN A 112 68.36 21.28 -6.86
CA GLN A 112 69.05 21.21 -5.58
C GLN A 112 70.50 21.64 -5.88
N MET A 113 70.85 22.87 -5.47
CA MET A 113 72.24 23.33 -5.50
C MET A 113 72.86 23.04 -4.14
N ASP A 114 73.72 22.02 -4.12
CA ASP A 114 74.72 21.82 -3.08
C ASP A 114 75.77 22.94 -3.23
N VAL A 115 75.91 23.77 -2.20
CA VAL A 115 76.99 24.76 -2.09
C VAL A 115 78.07 24.14 -1.22
N ASP A 116 79.03 23.52 -1.90
CA ASP A 116 80.35 23.14 -1.37
C ASP A 116 81.28 24.33 -1.62
N ASP A 117 81.60 25.11 -0.60
CA ASP A 117 82.68 26.11 -0.64
C ASP A 117 83.70 25.81 0.46
N SER A 118 84.58 24.88 0.11
CA SER A 118 85.87 24.68 0.78
C SER A 118 86.91 25.62 0.15
N GLN A 119 87.21 26.74 0.80
CA GLN A 119 88.45 27.51 0.56
C GLN A 119 89.25 27.49 1.86
N GLN A 120 90.20 26.57 2.00
CA GLN A 120 91.60 26.67 1.56
C GLN A 120 92.40 27.74 2.34
N ASN A 121 93.18 27.20 3.25
CA ASN A 121 94.37 27.75 3.88
C ASN A 121 95.30 28.39 2.83
N GLU A 122 95.72 29.63 3.06
CA GLU A 122 96.99 30.15 2.54
C GLU A 122 97.83 30.71 3.68
N ASP A 123 98.60 29.80 4.28
CA ASP A 123 99.81 30.11 5.04
C ASP A 123 100.90 30.56 4.07
N GLY A 124 101.01 31.88 3.88
CA GLY A 124 102.05 32.52 3.07
C GLY A 124 103.17 33.11 3.92
N HIS A 125 104.12 32.27 4.32
CA HIS A 125 105.42 32.69 4.86
C HIS A 125 106.16 33.64 3.91
N HIS A 126 106.43 34.88 4.33
CA HIS A 126 107.51 35.71 3.76
C HIS A 126 108.46 36.17 4.87
N SER A 127 109.43 35.29 5.12
CA SER A 127 110.74 35.62 5.66
C SER A 127 111.55 36.37 4.59
N ASN A 128 112.02 37.58 4.91
CA ASN A 128 113.24 38.13 4.33
C ASN A 128 113.94 38.95 5.42
N GLY A 129 115.00 38.36 5.97
CA GLY A 129 116.06 39.10 6.63
C GLY A 129 117.03 39.58 5.57
N GLU A 130 117.38 40.86 5.62
CA GLU A 130 118.64 41.36 5.08
C GLU A 130 119.17 42.41 6.05
N GLU A 131 120.10 41.96 6.88
CA GLU A 131 121.06 42.81 7.56
C GLU A 131 121.95 43.48 6.50
N VAL A 132 121.99 44.82 6.47
CA VAL A 132 123.17 45.52 5.96
C VAL A 132 123.56 46.62 6.94
N SER A 133 124.73 46.37 7.51
CA SER A 133 125.45 47.20 8.47
C SER A 133 126.11 48.41 7.83
N SER A 134 126.07 49.52 8.56
CA SER A 134 127.06 50.61 8.64
C SER A 134 127.33 51.51 7.42
N THR A 135 127.07 52.82 7.59
CA THR A 135 128.11 53.85 7.47
C THR A 135 127.65 55.19 8.05
N ALA A 136 128.50 55.75 8.91
CA ALA A 136 128.29 56.97 9.67
C ALA A 136 128.50 58.25 8.85
N ALA A 137 127.91 59.33 9.37
CA ALA A 137 128.34 60.73 9.25
C ALA A 137 128.15 61.44 7.90
N ARG A 138 126.92 61.94 7.68
CA ARG A 138 126.58 63.20 6.96
C ARG A 138 125.08 63.46 7.16
N GLY A 139 124.65 64.24 8.14
CA GLY A 139 124.53 65.70 7.97
C GLY A 139 123.06 66.11 7.74
N THR A 140 122.23 65.89 8.76
CA THR A 140 120.99 66.63 9.13
C THR A 140 119.82 66.83 8.15
N THR A 141 119.93 66.54 6.85
CA THR A 141 118.81 66.70 5.89
C THR A 141 118.18 65.38 5.42
N ARG A 142 118.91 64.26 5.51
CA ARG A 142 118.41 62.91 5.12
C ARG A 142 117.46 62.30 6.17
N ASP A 143 117.68 62.60 7.45
CA ASP A 143 116.84 62.11 8.54
C ASP A 143 115.47 62.79 8.54
N ALA A 144 115.39 64.07 8.15
CA ALA A 144 114.13 64.79 7.99
C ALA A 144 113.27 64.19 6.86
N ALA A 145 113.88 63.79 5.74
CA ALA A 145 113.19 63.15 4.63
C ALA A 145 112.66 61.76 5.01
N HIS A 146 113.45 60.97 5.75
CA HIS A 146 113.03 59.67 6.24
C HIS A 146 111.89 59.78 7.26
N VAL A 147 111.98 60.72 8.20
CA VAL A 147 110.90 61.01 9.17
C VAL A 147 109.63 61.45 8.44
N SER A 148 109.74 62.32 7.42
CA SER A 148 108.58 62.73 6.62
C SER A 148 107.94 61.58 5.85
N LEU A 149 108.73 60.64 5.31
CA LEU A 149 108.21 59.43 4.65
C LEU A 149 107.47 58.52 5.63
N LEU A 150 108.01 58.32 6.83
CA LEU A 150 107.35 57.53 7.87
C LEU A 150 106.03 58.17 8.33
N PHE A 151 105.99 59.50 8.49
CA PHE A 151 104.74 60.21 8.78
C PHE A 151 103.71 60.06 7.65
N ALA A 152 104.14 60.12 6.38
CA ALA A 152 103.24 59.89 5.25
C ALA A 152 102.69 58.46 5.23
N GLN A 153 103.53 57.45 5.51
CA GLN A 153 103.11 56.05 5.63
C GLN A 153 102.17 55.81 6.83
N LEU A 154 102.45 56.44 7.98
CA LEU A 154 101.56 56.38 9.15
C LEU A 154 100.20 56.99 8.82
N ARG A 155 100.17 58.18 8.21
CA ARG A 155 98.93 58.83 7.80
C ARG A 155 98.15 58.00 6.79
N GLN A 156 98.83 57.32 5.86
CA GLN A 156 98.18 56.41 4.92
C GLN A 156 97.57 55.20 5.65
N ARG A 157 98.30 54.61 6.61
CA ARG A 157 97.78 53.49 7.41
C ARG A 157 96.59 53.90 8.29
N GLU A 158 96.63 55.09 8.89
CA GLU A 158 95.50 55.65 9.65
C GLU A 158 94.27 55.80 8.75
N GLN A 159 94.43 56.36 7.55
CA GLN A 159 93.33 56.46 6.58
C GLN A 159 92.80 55.08 6.13
N ASP A 160 93.69 54.10 5.93
CA ASP A 160 93.28 52.75 5.56
C ASP A 160 92.56 52.02 6.72
N LEU A 161 92.98 52.26 7.97
CA LEU A 161 92.28 51.76 9.16
C LEU A 161 90.90 52.40 9.31
N GLU A 162 90.80 53.73 9.16
CA GLU A 162 89.51 54.45 9.23
C GLU A 162 88.52 53.94 8.16
N ARG A 163 88.99 53.68 6.92
CA ARG A 163 88.16 53.05 5.89
C ARG A 163 87.71 51.64 6.26
N ARG A 164 88.57 50.84 6.90
CA ARG A 164 88.22 49.48 7.34
C ARG A 164 87.23 49.50 8.51
N GLU A 165 87.39 50.42 9.45
CA GLU A 165 86.45 50.63 10.55
C GLU A 165 85.08 51.01 10.02
N MET A 166 84.99 51.99 9.09
CA MET A 166 83.71 52.33 8.44
C MET A 166 83.09 51.14 7.71
N ALA A 167 83.88 50.34 6.98
CA ALA A 167 83.37 49.16 6.29
C ALA A 167 82.90 48.05 7.25
N LEU A 168 83.54 47.90 8.41
CA LEU A 168 83.11 46.98 9.46
C LEU A 168 81.81 47.44 10.12
N ASP A 169 81.67 48.74 10.37
CA ASP A 169 80.44 49.33 10.91
C ASP A 169 79.26 49.15 9.93
N GLU A 170 79.48 49.40 8.63
CA GLU A 170 78.46 49.14 7.59
C GLU A 170 78.04 47.67 7.57
N ARG A 171 79.00 46.74 7.66
CA ARG A 171 78.72 45.30 7.72
C ARG A 171 77.99 44.90 9.01
N ALA A 172 78.30 45.53 10.13
CA ALA A 172 77.61 45.28 11.39
C ALA A 172 76.13 45.70 11.31
N VAL A 173 75.85 46.85 10.68
CA VAL A 173 74.47 47.29 10.39
C VAL A 173 73.77 46.30 9.47
N GLU A 174 74.39 45.87 8.37
CA GLU A 174 73.81 44.88 7.44
C GLU A 174 73.47 43.54 8.15
N LEU A 175 74.36 43.05 9.02
CA LEU A 175 74.11 41.84 9.81
C LEU A 175 72.94 42.04 10.79
N SER A 176 72.86 43.19 11.45
CA SER A 176 71.76 43.51 12.36
C SER A 176 70.42 43.58 11.62
N ASP A 177 70.38 44.17 10.42
CA ASP A 177 69.17 44.24 9.60
C ASP A 177 68.75 42.83 9.15
N ARG A 178 69.72 41.97 8.80
CA ARG A 178 69.46 40.57 8.43
C ARG A 178 68.93 39.75 9.61
N GLU A 179 69.46 39.96 10.82
CA GLU A 179 68.96 39.31 12.04
C GLU A 179 67.51 39.71 12.32
N ALA A 180 67.18 41.01 12.23
CA ALA A 180 65.82 41.49 12.39
C ALA A 180 64.84 40.85 11.37
N VAL A 181 65.25 40.68 10.11
CA VAL A 181 64.43 40.00 9.08
C VAL A 181 64.23 38.51 9.42
N LEU A 182 65.25 37.83 9.97
CA LEU A 182 65.12 36.43 10.38
C LEU A 182 64.16 36.28 11.56
N ASP A 183 64.22 37.18 12.55
CA ASP A 183 63.30 37.20 13.68
C ASP A 183 61.85 37.40 13.22
N GLU A 184 61.61 38.32 12.28
CA GLU A 184 60.29 38.51 11.67
C GLU A 184 59.79 37.24 10.95
N GLN A 185 60.67 36.54 10.23
CA GLN A 185 60.34 35.29 9.57
C GLN A 185 60.01 34.17 10.56
N GLU A 186 60.75 34.07 11.68
CA GLU A 186 60.48 33.10 12.74
C GLU A 186 59.09 33.31 13.36
N VAL A 187 58.73 34.56 13.64
CA VAL A 187 57.38 34.92 14.14
C VAL A 187 56.30 34.52 13.13
N VAL A 188 56.50 34.78 11.84
CA VAL A 188 55.56 34.39 10.79
C VAL A 188 55.42 32.86 10.70
N LEU A 189 56.52 32.11 10.80
CA LEU A 189 56.49 30.65 10.77
C LEU A 189 55.78 30.08 12.00
N SER A 190 56.06 30.60 13.19
CA SER A 190 55.38 30.22 14.44
C SER A 190 53.86 30.47 14.38
N ASN A 191 53.45 31.60 13.81
CA ASN A 191 52.03 31.90 13.58
C ASN A 191 51.38 30.93 12.58
N LYS A 192 52.09 30.55 11.51
CA LYS A 192 51.60 29.53 10.56
C LYS A 192 51.48 28.15 11.22
N GLU A 193 52.45 27.75 12.04
CA GLU A 193 52.41 26.48 12.76
C GLU A 193 51.23 26.40 13.73
N SER A 194 51.00 27.45 14.52
CA SER A 194 49.86 27.51 15.44
C SER A 194 48.51 27.48 14.72
N ALA A 195 48.40 28.16 13.57
CA ALA A 195 47.22 28.10 12.71
C ALA A 195 46.98 26.69 12.15
N LEU A 196 48.04 26.02 11.67
CA LEU A 196 47.97 24.64 11.18
C LEU A 196 47.54 23.67 12.29
N LYS A 197 48.09 23.80 13.50
CA LYS A 197 47.72 22.99 14.65
C LYS A 197 46.25 23.16 15.05
N THR A 198 45.74 24.39 14.96
CA THR A 198 44.32 24.68 15.20
C THR A 198 43.44 24.04 14.13
N SER A 199 43.82 24.17 12.85
CA SER A 199 43.15 23.52 11.73
C SER A 199 43.12 21.99 11.87
N GLU A 200 44.25 21.38 12.25
CA GLU A 200 44.34 19.93 12.48
C GLU A 200 43.41 19.48 13.61
N ASN A 201 43.38 20.21 14.73
CA ASN A 201 42.47 19.91 15.83
C ASN A 201 41.00 20.01 15.40
N ASN A 202 40.64 21.03 14.62
CA ASN A 202 39.28 21.16 14.08
C ASN A 202 38.92 19.97 13.18
N LEU A 203 39.81 19.57 12.27
CA LEU A 203 39.61 18.40 11.41
C LEU A 203 39.49 17.10 12.21
N ARG A 204 40.25 16.94 13.30
CA ARG A 204 40.10 15.79 14.22
C ARG A 204 38.72 15.78 14.87
N THR A 205 38.26 16.92 15.39
CA THR A 205 36.92 17.01 16.00
C THR A 205 35.80 16.76 15.00
N GLU A 206 35.93 17.28 13.77
CA GLU A 206 34.96 17.04 12.70
C GLU A 206 34.93 15.56 12.31
N LYS A 207 36.10 14.92 12.17
CA LYS A 207 36.22 13.49 11.89
C LYS A 207 35.56 12.62 12.96
N ASP A 208 35.72 12.98 14.24
CA ASP A 208 35.11 12.23 15.34
C ASP A 208 33.58 12.47 15.39
N SER A 209 33.12 13.71 15.13
CA SER A 209 31.67 14.00 14.97
C SER A 209 31.05 13.18 13.83
N ILE A 210 31.71 13.09 12.67
CA ILE A 210 31.24 12.28 11.53
C ILE A 210 31.17 10.80 11.91
N ARG A 211 32.13 10.30 12.72
CA ARG A 211 32.12 8.91 13.20
C ARG A 211 30.91 8.66 14.11
N GLU A 212 30.65 9.55 15.05
CA GLU A 212 29.48 9.43 15.95
C GLU A 212 28.16 9.47 15.19
N ASP A 213 28.02 10.37 14.22
CA ASP A 213 26.81 10.47 13.41
C ASP A 213 26.59 9.21 12.55
N LYS A 214 27.68 8.63 12.02
CA LYS A 214 27.64 7.35 11.33
C LYS A 214 27.17 6.22 12.26
N GLU A 215 27.71 6.12 13.46
CA GLU A 215 27.30 5.11 14.44
C GLU A 215 25.82 5.24 14.85
N LYS A 216 25.35 6.47 15.09
CA LYS A 216 23.92 6.75 15.34
C LYS A 216 23.04 6.33 14.17
N TRP A 217 23.46 6.65 12.95
CA TRP A 217 22.72 6.27 11.74
C TRP A 217 22.66 4.74 11.57
N GLU A 218 23.78 4.04 11.77
CA GLU A 218 23.81 2.57 11.73
C GLU A 218 22.94 1.93 12.83
N GLN A 219 22.92 2.51 14.04
CA GLN A 219 22.06 2.04 15.12
C GLN A 219 20.57 2.22 14.77
N SER A 220 20.19 3.37 14.22
CA SER A 220 18.84 3.64 13.71
C SER A 220 18.44 2.68 12.58
N LEU A 221 19.39 2.35 11.70
CA LEU A 221 19.15 1.36 10.64
C LEU A 221 18.91 -0.05 11.20
N ARG A 222 19.67 -0.46 12.22
CA ARG A 222 19.49 -1.77 12.87
C ARG A 222 18.12 -1.87 13.57
N THR A 223 17.69 -0.84 14.27
CA THR A 223 16.39 -0.84 14.98
C THR A 223 15.21 -0.80 14.01
N THR A 224 15.33 -0.06 12.91
CA THR A 224 14.30 -0.05 11.85
C THR A 224 14.24 -1.38 11.10
N SER A 225 15.40 -2.00 10.82
CA SER A 225 15.46 -3.34 10.23
C SER A 225 14.79 -4.38 11.13
N SER A 226 15.09 -4.40 12.44
CA SER A 226 14.48 -5.37 13.35
C SER A 226 12.97 -5.20 13.46
N PHE A 227 12.46 -3.96 13.42
CA PHE A 227 11.03 -3.69 13.40
C PHE A 227 10.35 -4.23 12.13
N LEU A 228 11.02 -4.11 10.97
CA LEU A 228 10.52 -4.66 9.71
C LEU A 228 10.52 -6.19 9.75
N ASP A 229 11.58 -6.81 10.27
CA ASP A 229 11.67 -8.27 10.41
C ASP A 229 10.54 -8.82 11.30
N GLU A 230 10.28 -8.19 12.45
CA GLU A 230 9.15 -8.55 13.32
C GLU A 230 7.78 -8.37 12.63
N SER A 231 7.63 -7.31 11.82
CA SER A 231 6.41 -7.04 11.08
C SER A 231 6.18 -8.07 9.97
N TRP A 232 7.23 -8.45 9.25
CA TRP A 232 7.21 -9.51 8.25
C TRP A 232 6.87 -10.86 8.87
N GLU A 233 7.44 -11.20 10.03
CA GLU A 233 7.12 -12.44 10.74
C GLU A 233 5.64 -12.49 11.17
N LYS A 234 5.08 -11.36 11.62
CA LYS A 234 3.64 -11.26 11.95
C LYS A 234 2.76 -11.44 10.71
N LEU A 235 3.12 -10.83 9.58
CA LEU A 235 2.40 -10.99 8.32
C LEU A 235 2.42 -12.46 7.86
N TYR A 236 3.60 -13.08 7.87
CA TYR A 236 3.77 -14.49 7.48
C TYR A 236 2.94 -15.44 8.38
N LYS A 237 2.94 -15.22 9.70
CA LYS A 237 2.10 -15.99 10.63
C LYS A 237 0.60 -15.80 10.36
N ASN A 238 0.18 -14.57 10.05
CA ASN A 238 -1.22 -14.30 9.74
C ASN A 238 -1.65 -14.92 8.41
N GLU A 239 -0.81 -14.85 7.38
CA GLU A 239 -1.04 -15.50 6.08
C GLU A 239 -1.22 -17.02 6.25
N ASN A 240 -0.32 -17.67 6.99
CA ASN A 240 -0.45 -19.10 7.30
C ASN A 240 -1.74 -19.41 8.06
N ARG A 241 -2.14 -18.58 9.03
CA ARG A 241 -3.40 -18.76 9.76
C ARG A 241 -4.62 -18.61 8.84
N VAL A 242 -4.59 -17.69 7.89
CA VAL A 242 -5.66 -17.51 6.89
C VAL A 242 -5.70 -18.72 5.95
N ALA A 243 -4.54 -19.20 5.48
CA ALA A 243 -4.44 -20.38 4.63
C ALA A 243 -5.03 -21.63 5.31
N GLU A 244 -4.72 -21.86 6.59
CA GLU A 244 -5.28 -22.98 7.37
C GLU A 244 -6.81 -22.85 7.55
N LYS A 245 -7.32 -21.63 7.79
CA LYS A 245 -8.76 -21.39 7.83
C LYS A 245 -9.44 -21.66 6.49
N MET A 246 -8.79 -21.29 5.38
CA MET A 246 -9.33 -21.51 4.03
C MET A 246 -9.39 -23.01 3.71
N LYS A 247 -8.35 -23.77 4.05
CA LYS A 247 -8.37 -25.25 3.94
C LYS A 247 -9.53 -25.87 4.72
N LYS A 248 -9.81 -25.36 5.93
CA LYS A 248 -10.94 -25.82 6.75
C LYS A 248 -12.30 -25.51 6.08
N VAL A 249 -12.48 -24.29 5.58
CA VAL A 249 -13.70 -23.92 4.83
C VAL A 249 -13.86 -24.80 3.59
N ASP A 250 -12.78 -25.08 2.86
CA ASP A 250 -12.82 -25.95 1.68
C ASP A 250 -13.21 -27.40 2.04
N SER A 251 -12.81 -27.91 3.21
CA SER A 251 -13.28 -29.21 3.69
C SER A 251 -14.76 -29.20 4.08
N GLU A 252 -15.22 -28.18 4.80
CA GLU A 252 -16.63 -28.04 5.18
C GLU A 252 -17.54 -27.89 3.94
N LEU A 253 -17.08 -27.16 2.92
CA LEU A 253 -17.79 -27.03 1.64
C LEU A 253 -17.88 -28.37 0.90
N ARG A 254 -16.81 -29.17 0.90
CA ARG A 254 -16.81 -30.52 0.32
C ARG A 254 -17.77 -31.46 1.04
N GLU A 255 -17.81 -31.41 2.38
CA GLU A 255 -18.77 -32.19 3.17
C GLU A 255 -20.22 -31.76 2.92
N ALA A 256 -20.48 -30.45 2.87
CA ALA A 256 -21.81 -29.92 2.56
C ALA A 256 -22.27 -30.31 1.15
N ASN A 257 -21.38 -30.27 0.15
CA ASN A 257 -21.70 -30.73 -1.21
C ASN A 257 -22.01 -32.23 -1.25
N ALA A 258 -21.25 -33.06 -0.52
CA ALA A 258 -21.54 -34.50 -0.44
C ALA A 258 -22.91 -34.78 0.20
N LEU A 259 -23.29 -34.02 1.24
CA LEU A 259 -24.63 -34.12 1.83
C LEU A 259 -25.72 -33.70 0.84
N LEU A 260 -25.49 -32.63 0.07
CA LEU A 260 -26.43 -32.18 -0.94
C LEU A 260 -26.63 -33.23 -2.04
N GLU A 261 -25.56 -33.87 -2.51
CA GLU A 261 -25.63 -34.99 -3.47
C GLU A 261 -26.52 -36.12 -2.93
N VAL A 262 -26.28 -36.58 -1.69
CA VAL A 262 -27.09 -37.61 -1.04
C VAL A 262 -28.56 -37.20 -0.92
N THR A 263 -28.84 -35.95 -0.54
CA THR A 263 -30.23 -35.46 -0.45
C THR A 263 -30.90 -35.37 -1.81
N ASN A 264 -30.16 -35.02 -2.85
CA ASN A 264 -30.66 -34.95 -4.21
C ASN A 264 -31.02 -36.34 -4.74
N ASP A 265 -30.17 -37.34 -4.49
CA ASP A 265 -30.45 -38.74 -4.83
C ASP A 265 -31.70 -39.25 -4.11
N ALA A 266 -31.85 -38.96 -2.80
CA ALA A 266 -33.04 -39.34 -2.04
C ALA A 266 -34.33 -38.66 -2.55
N LEU A 267 -34.24 -37.41 -3.00
CA LEU A 267 -35.37 -36.71 -3.62
C LEU A 267 -35.74 -37.31 -4.98
N MET A 268 -34.75 -37.74 -5.76
CA MET A 268 -34.97 -38.45 -7.03
C MET A 268 -35.66 -39.80 -6.80
N ASP A 269 -35.20 -40.58 -5.82
CA ASP A 269 -35.84 -41.85 -5.42
C ASP A 269 -37.29 -41.62 -4.95
N GLN A 270 -37.52 -40.58 -4.16
CA GLN A 270 -38.86 -40.21 -3.70
C GLN A 270 -39.77 -39.80 -4.86
N ALA A 271 -39.25 -39.02 -5.82
CA ALA A 271 -39.99 -38.62 -7.01
C ALA A 271 -40.39 -39.84 -7.87
N GLU A 272 -39.47 -40.79 -8.06
CA GLU A 272 -39.74 -42.04 -8.76
C GLU A 272 -40.85 -42.85 -8.06
N LEU A 273 -40.76 -42.98 -6.73
CA LEU A 273 -41.80 -43.65 -5.94
C LEU A 273 -43.16 -42.96 -6.05
N THR A 274 -43.20 -41.62 -6.08
CA THR A 274 -44.46 -40.89 -6.28
C THR A 274 -45.07 -41.11 -7.66
N ASN A 275 -44.23 -41.17 -8.70
CA ASN A 275 -44.69 -41.46 -10.05
C ASN A 275 -45.24 -42.90 -10.15
N GLN A 276 -44.56 -43.89 -9.57
CA GLN A 276 -45.06 -45.27 -9.52
C GLN A 276 -46.41 -45.37 -8.80
N LYS A 277 -46.59 -44.68 -7.67
CA LYS A 277 -47.88 -44.63 -6.96
C LYS A 277 -48.98 -43.97 -7.77
N GLN A 278 -48.65 -42.92 -8.54
CA GLN A 278 -49.60 -42.26 -9.42
C GLN A 278 -50.07 -43.22 -10.53
N GLU A 279 -49.16 -43.96 -11.16
CA GLU A 279 -49.50 -45.00 -12.15
C GLU A 279 -50.39 -46.11 -11.57
N GLU A 280 -50.13 -46.54 -10.33
CA GLU A 280 -51.00 -47.51 -9.62
C GLU A 280 -52.40 -46.97 -9.36
N ILE A 281 -52.53 -45.68 -9.00
CA ILE A 281 -53.82 -45.02 -8.79
C ILE A 281 -54.58 -44.94 -10.12
N GLU A 282 -53.92 -44.53 -11.20
CA GLU A 282 -54.52 -44.47 -12.54
C GLU A 282 -55.01 -45.85 -12.99
N LYS A 283 -54.21 -46.90 -12.76
CA LYS A 283 -54.63 -48.28 -13.03
C LYS A 283 -55.86 -48.71 -12.22
N LYS A 284 -55.90 -48.36 -10.93
CA LYS A 284 -57.07 -48.63 -10.06
C LYS A 284 -58.31 -47.86 -10.51
N ASP A 285 -58.14 -46.62 -10.97
CA ASP A 285 -59.22 -45.78 -11.49
C ASP A 285 -59.82 -46.41 -12.76
N GLU A 286 -58.99 -46.92 -13.67
CA GLU A 286 -59.43 -47.68 -14.84
C GLU A 286 -60.16 -48.98 -14.46
N ASP A 287 -59.67 -49.73 -13.47
CA ASP A 287 -60.37 -50.92 -12.95
C ASP A 287 -61.73 -50.58 -12.32
N ILE A 288 -61.84 -49.42 -11.63
CA ILE A 288 -63.10 -48.92 -11.06
C ILE A 288 -64.07 -48.55 -12.17
N LYS A 289 -63.63 -47.80 -13.19
CA LYS A 289 -64.46 -47.46 -14.37
C LYS A 289 -65.00 -48.71 -15.07
N LEU A 290 -64.16 -49.75 -15.19
CA LEU A 290 -64.58 -51.02 -15.77
C LEU A 290 -65.68 -51.69 -14.94
N LYS A 291 -65.52 -51.72 -13.61
CA LYS A 291 -66.53 -52.26 -12.68
C LYS A 291 -67.83 -51.45 -12.69
N GLU A 292 -67.75 -50.13 -12.70
CA GLU A 292 -68.93 -49.26 -12.82
C GLU A 292 -69.69 -49.54 -14.12
N LYS A 293 -68.98 -49.73 -15.24
CA LYS A 293 -69.60 -50.11 -16.51
C LYS A 293 -70.35 -51.44 -16.41
N VAL A 294 -69.78 -52.45 -15.75
CA VAL A 294 -70.45 -53.74 -15.51
C VAL A 294 -71.69 -53.57 -14.64
N ILE A 295 -71.61 -52.76 -13.57
CA ILE A 295 -72.76 -52.45 -12.71
C ILE A 295 -73.86 -51.75 -13.53
N GLN A 296 -73.53 -50.76 -14.35
CA GLN A 296 -74.50 -50.08 -15.21
C GLN A 296 -75.17 -51.03 -16.21
N GLU A 297 -74.43 -51.99 -16.77
CA GLU A 297 -74.99 -53.04 -17.63
C GLU A 297 -75.96 -53.95 -16.83
N MET A 298 -75.57 -54.38 -15.63
CA MET A 298 -76.45 -55.16 -14.75
C MET A 298 -77.71 -54.39 -14.29
N GLU A 299 -77.58 -53.10 -13.97
CA GLU A 299 -78.70 -52.24 -13.59
C GLU A 299 -79.67 -52.05 -14.76
N LYS A 300 -79.16 -51.94 -15.99
CA LYS A 300 -79.98 -51.88 -17.20
C LYS A 300 -80.78 -53.17 -17.40
N ASP A 301 -80.18 -54.32 -17.08
CA ASP A 301 -80.87 -55.61 -17.12
C ASP A 301 -81.90 -55.76 -15.97
N PHE A 302 -81.62 -55.23 -14.78
CA PHE A 302 -82.54 -55.25 -13.62
C PHE A 302 -83.69 -54.25 -13.72
N ALA A 303 -83.50 -53.12 -14.42
CA ALA A 303 -84.51 -52.07 -14.60
C ALA A 303 -85.76 -52.54 -15.36
N HIS A 304 -85.75 -53.73 -15.96
CA HIS A 304 -86.93 -54.36 -16.57
C HIS A 304 -87.74 -55.26 -15.62
N THR A 305 -87.35 -55.39 -14.35
CA THR A 305 -87.99 -56.32 -13.39
C THR A 305 -88.40 -55.73 -12.05
N LEU A 306 -88.04 -54.49 -11.73
CA LEU A 306 -88.46 -53.84 -10.49
C LEU A 306 -89.32 -52.60 -10.80
N ALA A 307 -90.62 -52.80 -10.65
CA ALA A 307 -91.63 -51.75 -10.56
C ALA A 307 -91.21 -50.70 -9.52
N PRO A 308 -91.65 -49.43 -9.66
CA PRO A 308 -91.26 -48.34 -8.78
C PRO A 308 -91.51 -48.73 -7.33
N THR A 309 -90.47 -48.59 -6.51
CA THR A 309 -90.47 -48.78 -5.06
C THR A 309 -91.80 -48.32 -4.47
N PHE A 310 -92.59 -49.31 -4.09
CA PHE A 310 -93.84 -49.17 -3.38
C PHE A 310 -93.49 -48.57 -2.02
N ILE A 311 -93.53 -47.24 -1.90
CA ILE A 311 -93.59 -46.60 -0.60
C ILE A 311 -94.95 -47.03 -0.04
N PRO A 312 -95.00 -47.80 1.07
CA PRO A 312 -96.28 -48.21 1.64
C PRO A 312 -97.10 -46.93 1.90
N PRO A 313 -98.38 -46.85 1.47
CA PRO A 313 -99.18 -45.62 1.54
C PRO A 313 -99.23 -44.95 2.92
N GLY A 314 -98.98 -45.72 3.99
CA GLY A 314 -98.89 -45.20 5.37
C GLY A 314 -97.71 -44.26 5.62
N LEU A 315 -96.57 -44.41 4.93
CA LEU A 315 -95.36 -43.59 5.17
C LEU A 315 -95.38 -42.24 4.46
N GLU A 316 -96.04 -42.12 3.30
CA GLU A 316 -96.24 -40.82 2.63
C GLU A 316 -97.13 -39.87 3.44
N LEU A 317 -98.10 -40.42 4.17
CA LEU A 317 -98.98 -39.65 5.05
C LEU A 317 -98.19 -39.00 6.20
N TRP A 318 -97.22 -39.73 6.77
CA TRP A 318 -96.35 -39.24 7.85
C TRP A 318 -95.31 -38.24 7.37
N ALA A 319 -94.68 -38.46 6.20
CA ALA A 319 -93.72 -37.52 5.61
C ALA A 319 -94.37 -36.18 5.21
N SER A 320 -95.68 -36.18 4.96
CA SER A 320 -96.48 -34.98 4.70
C SER A 320 -96.96 -34.30 5.99
N ARG A 321 -97.42 -35.06 7.01
CA ARG A 321 -97.79 -34.51 8.32
C ARG A 321 -96.62 -33.86 9.06
N LEU A 322 -95.43 -34.48 9.03
CA LEU A 322 -94.22 -33.97 9.68
C LEU A 322 -93.62 -32.74 9.00
N ARG A 323 -93.86 -32.55 7.70
CA ARG A 323 -93.43 -31.34 6.98
C ARG A 323 -94.30 -30.12 7.28
N ASN A 324 -95.55 -30.33 7.70
CA ASN A 324 -96.55 -29.27 7.85
C ASN A 324 -96.90 -28.94 9.33
N SER A 325 -96.41 -29.71 10.30
CA SER A 325 -96.65 -29.51 11.73
C SER A 325 -95.44 -28.84 12.41
N SER A 326 -95.66 -27.68 13.06
CA SER A 326 -94.61 -26.98 13.83
C SER A 326 -94.38 -27.56 15.23
N THR A 327 -95.24 -28.47 15.71
CA THR A 327 -95.10 -29.14 17.00
C THR A 327 -95.64 -30.56 16.93
N VAL A 328 -94.77 -31.56 17.07
CA VAL A 328 -95.14 -32.98 17.16
C VAL A 328 -95.78 -33.25 18.51
N THR A 329 -97.03 -33.73 18.53
CA THR A 329 -97.72 -34.05 19.80
C THR A 329 -97.30 -35.43 20.33
N LEU A 330 -97.56 -35.68 21.63
CA LEU A 330 -97.31 -36.99 22.24
C LEU A 330 -98.15 -38.11 21.59
N GLU A 331 -99.35 -37.79 21.10
CA GLU A 331 -100.21 -38.71 20.35
C GLU A 331 -99.62 -39.05 18.98
N ASP A 332 -99.09 -38.07 18.24
CA ASP A 332 -98.40 -38.32 16.97
C ASP A 332 -97.19 -39.25 17.16
N LYS A 333 -96.47 -39.10 18.28
CA LYS A 333 -95.32 -39.96 18.61
C LYS A 333 -95.74 -41.41 18.88
N ALA A 334 -96.85 -41.62 19.58
CA ALA A 334 -97.39 -42.95 19.88
C ALA A 334 -97.92 -43.64 18.62
N GLU A 335 -98.60 -42.90 17.75
CA GLU A 335 -99.18 -43.41 16.51
C GLU A 335 -98.06 -43.80 15.50
N PHE A 336 -97.02 -42.97 15.36
CA PHE A 336 -95.83 -43.30 14.55
C PHE A 336 -95.09 -44.56 15.06
N GLN A 337 -94.95 -44.71 16.38
CA GLN A 337 -94.32 -45.90 16.99
C GLN A 337 -95.14 -47.17 16.75
N MET A 338 -96.46 -47.09 16.75
CA MET A 338 -97.34 -48.21 16.40
C MET A 338 -97.21 -48.58 14.92
N THR A 339 -97.23 -47.61 14.02
CA THR A 339 -97.05 -47.87 12.57
C THR A 339 -95.69 -48.50 12.28
N CYS A 340 -94.62 -48.05 12.94
CA CYS A 340 -93.31 -48.66 12.80
C CYS A 340 -93.26 -50.09 13.37
N LYS A 341 -93.94 -50.36 14.50
CA LYS A 341 -94.05 -51.71 15.05
C LYS A 341 -94.79 -52.67 14.13
N GLU A 342 -95.85 -52.21 13.46
CA GLU A 342 -96.59 -53.02 12.48
C GLU A 342 -95.75 -53.32 11.23
N ILE A 343 -94.97 -52.36 10.74
CA ILE A 343 -94.14 -52.53 9.54
C ILE A 343 -92.92 -53.42 9.86
N CYS A 344 -92.37 -53.38 11.07
CA CYS A 344 -91.10 -53.99 11.44
C CYS A 344 -91.24 -55.29 12.25
N GLY A 345 -92.12 -56.22 11.86
CA GLY A 345 -92.28 -57.54 12.50
C GLY A 345 -91.05 -58.49 12.46
N LYS A 346 -89.83 -57.98 12.29
CA LYS A 346 -88.57 -58.75 12.28
C LYS A 346 -87.57 -58.21 13.32
N PRO A 347 -86.89 -59.08 14.08
CA PRO A 347 -86.08 -58.71 15.25
C PRO A 347 -84.83 -57.85 14.92
N ILE A 348 -84.32 -57.89 13.68
CA ILE A 348 -83.13 -57.11 13.27
C ILE A 348 -83.40 -55.60 13.20
N LEU A 349 -84.64 -55.18 12.92
CA LEU A 349 -85.00 -53.76 12.82
C LEU A 349 -85.18 -53.09 14.20
N VAL A 350 -85.31 -53.88 15.27
CA VAL A 350 -85.59 -53.36 16.62
C VAL A 350 -84.40 -52.58 17.19
N GLN A 351 -83.18 -53.05 16.94
CA GLN A 351 -81.96 -52.43 17.49
C GLN A 351 -81.64 -51.09 16.82
N GLU A 352 -81.81 -50.97 15.51
CA GLU A 352 -81.58 -49.69 14.83
C GLU A 352 -82.76 -48.71 15.00
N MET A 353 -83.99 -49.22 15.22
CA MET A 353 -85.10 -48.37 15.62
C MET A 353 -84.93 -47.78 17.03
N GLU A 354 -84.28 -48.48 17.95
CA GLU A 354 -83.91 -47.94 19.27
C GLU A 354 -82.97 -46.73 19.12
N GLU A 355 -82.03 -46.76 18.17
CA GLU A 355 -81.17 -45.60 17.89
C GLU A 355 -81.93 -44.43 17.25
N ALA A 356 -82.85 -44.71 16.32
CA ALA A 356 -83.70 -43.67 15.72
C ALA A 356 -84.63 -43.05 16.78
N LYS A 357 -85.17 -43.87 17.69
CA LYS A 357 -85.97 -43.44 18.85
C LYS A 357 -85.15 -42.57 19.81
N ALA A 358 -83.89 -42.92 20.06
CA ALA A 358 -82.99 -42.12 20.89
C ALA A 358 -82.68 -40.74 20.26
N CYS A 359 -82.55 -40.65 18.94
CA CYS A 359 -82.44 -39.35 18.24
C CYS A 359 -83.75 -38.55 18.34
N TRP A 360 -84.90 -39.21 18.25
CA TRP A 360 -86.21 -38.55 18.35
C TRP A 360 -86.52 -38.03 19.76
N GLU A 361 -86.17 -38.78 20.81
CA GLU A 361 -86.34 -38.35 22.21
C GLU A 361 -85.46 -37.16 22.58
N LYS A 362 -84.36 -36.96 21.87
CA LYS A 362 -83.50 -35.77 21.98
C LYS A 362 -83.99 -34.57 21.15
N GLY A 363 -85.17 -34.66 20.53
CA GLY A 363 -85.75 -33.61 19.68
C GLY A 363 -85.05 -33.46 18.31
N GLN A 364 -84.20 -34.41 17.92
CA GLN A 364 -83.42 -34.35 16.68
C GLN A 364 -84.15 -35.07 15.54
N LEU A 365 -85.16 -34.39 14.98
CA LEU A 365 -86.07 -34.93 13.97
C LEU A 365 -85.35 -35.36 12.67
N VAL A 366 -84.44 -34.51 12.16
CA VAL A 366 -83.77 -34.72 10.86
C VAL A 366 -82.79 -35.91 10.89
N PRO A 367 -81.94 -36.08 11.93
CA PRO A 367 -81.11 -37.28 12.08
C PRO A 367 -81.93 -38.56 12.23
N ALA A 368 -83.03 -38.53 12.98
CA ALA A 368 -83.92 -39.69 13.13
C ALA A 368 -84.54 -40.09 11.79
N LEU A 369 -85.02 -39.13 10.99
CA LEU A 369 -85.56 -39.37 9.66
C LEU A 369 -84.51 -39.85 8.65
N ARG A 370 -83.27 -39.37 8.72
CA ARG A 370 -82.17 -39.90 7.89
C ARG A 370 -81.83 -41.35 8.25
N LYS A 371 -81.75 -41.67 9.54
CA LYS A 371 -81.51 -43.05 10.01
C LYS A 371 -82.66 -43.98 9.59
N LEU A 372 -83.91 -43.55 9.74
CA LEU A 372 -85.07 -44.29 9.26
C LEU A 372 -85.08 -44.46 7.74
N ARG A 373 -84.69 -43.43 6.98
CA ARG A 373 -84.54 -43.53 5.52
C ARG A 373 -83.43 -44.48 5.12
N ALA A 374 -82.31 -44.51 5.85
CA ALA A 374 -81.23 -45.47 5.62
C ALA A 374 -81.64 -46.90 5.98
N LEU A 375 -82.43 -47.07 7.04
CA LEU A 375 -83.05 -48.35 7.42
C LEU A 375 -84.05 -48.85 6.37
N VAL A 376 -84.97 -47.99 5.94
CA VAL A 376 -86.01 -48.35 4.96
C VAL A 376 -85.44 -48.42 3.54
N GLY A 377 -84.41 -47.65 3.21
CA GLY A 377 -83.72 -47.69 1.92
C GLY A 377 -82.67 -48.80 1.82
N GLY A 378 -82.05 -49.21 2.93
CA GLY A 378 -81.00 -50.23 2.95
C GLY A 378 -81.50 -51.66 3.20
N VAL A 379 -82.66 -51.85 3.83
CA VAL A 379 -83.19 -53.20 4.18
C VAL A 379 -84.05 -53.81 3.05
N TRP A 380 -84.28 -53.10 1.96
CA TRP A 380 -85.06 -53.61 0.82
C TRP A 380 -84.22 -54.00 -0.40
N ASP A 381 -82.92 -53.68 -0.41
CA ASP A 381 -81.99 -54.06 -1.48
C ASP A 381 -81.29 -55.41 -1.23
N GLU A 382 -81.85 -56.29 -0.37
CA GLU A 382 -81.46 -57.70 -0.31
C GLU A 382 -82.45 -58.60 -1.10
N PRO A 383 -82.06 -59.15 -2.26
CA PRO A 383 -82.92 -60.01 -3.08
C PRO A 383 -83.44 -61.26 -2.34
N LYS A 384 -82.77 -61.69 -1.27
CA LYS A 384 -83.09 -62.91 -0.50
C LYS A 384 -84.31 -62.79 0.40
N LEU A 385 -84.81 -61.59 0.67
CA LEU A 385 -86.02 -61.38 1.48
C LEU A 385 -87.31 -61.36 0.65
N LEU A 386 -87.23 -61.00 -0.63
CA LEU A 386 -88.35 -61.01 -1.57
C LEU A 386 -88.79 -62.43 -1.95
N GLU A 387 -87.86 -63.38 -2.11
CA GLU A 387 -88.19 -64.78 -2.40
C GLU A 387 -88.97 -65.47 -1.26
N LYS A 388 -88.73 -65.09 0.01
CA LYS A 388 -89.45 -65.67 1.16
C LYS A 388 -90.85 -65.09 1.38
N LEU A 389 -91.15 -63.90 0.87
CA LEU A 389 -92.46 -63.25 1.03
C LEU A 389 -93.43 -63.57 -0.11
N VAL A 390 -92.94 -63.87 -1.31
CA VAL A 390 -93.76 -64.34 -2.43
C VAL A 390 -94.21 -65.81 -2.25
N GLY A 391 -93.52 -66.60 -1.41
CA GLY A 391 -93.88 -67.97 -1.08
C GLY A 391 -94.99 -68.17 -0.02
N MET A 392 -95.61 -67.11 0.51
CA MET A 392 -96.65 -67.20 1.56
C MET A 392 -98.05 -66.76 1.09
N LYS A 393 -98.35 -66.90 -0.21
CA LYS A 393 -99.73 -66.99 -0.70
C LYS A 393 -99.96 -68.36 -1.35
N ASN A 394 -100.21 -69.34 -0.50
CA ASN A 394 -101.27 -70.35 -0.63
C ASN A 394 -101.57 -70.91 0.76
#